data_AF-A0A356QFW3-F1
#
_entry.id   AF-A0A356QFW3-F1
#
_cell.length_a   1.000
_cell.length_b   1.000
_cell.length_c   1.000
_cell.angle_alpha   90.00
_cell.angle_beta   90.00
_cell.angle_gamma   90.00
#
_symmetry.space_group_name_H-M   'P 1'
#
loop_
_entity.id
_entity.type
_entity.pdbx_description
1 polymer ?
#
loop_
_entity_poly.entity_id
_entity_poly.type
_entity_poly.pdbx_seq_one_letter_code
_entity_poly.pdbx_strand_id
1 'polypeptide(L)' 'PRLAHWVSRLWDERPQRYSRALLETLALIAYRQPVTRGDIEDVRGVSVSSSIIRTLIERGWIRVVGHR' A
#
# COMPACT_ATOMS: atom_id res chain seq x y z
N PRO A 1 -9.40 23.62 25.99
CA PRO A 1 -10.19 23.33 24.76
C PRO A 1 -9.50 23.76 23.45
N ARG A 2 -9.06 25.02 23.29
CA ARG A 2 -8.44 25.53 22.04
C ARG A 2 -7.19 24.76 21.58
N LEU A 3 -6.36 24.31 22.52
CA LEU A 3 -5.10 23.61 22.24
C LEU A 3 -5.24 22.08 22.11
N ALA A 4 -6.41 21.52 22.38
CA ALA A 4 -6.61 20.07 22.46
C ALA A 4 -6.19 19.33 21.17
N HIS A 5 -6.47 19.91 19.99
CA HIS A 5 -6.12 19.33 18.69
C HIS A 5 -4.62 19.42 18.31
N TRP A 6 -3.88 20.32 18.95
CA TRP A 6 -2.41 20.37 18.81
C TRP A 6 -1.76 19.39 19.77
N VAL A 7 -2.27 19.33 21.01
CA VAL A 7 -1.80 18.40 22.05
C VAL A 7 -2.06 16.94 21.66
N SER A 8 -3.18 16.64 21.01
CA SER A 8 -3.50 15.29 20.55
C SER A 8 -2.50 14.75 19.52
N ARG A 9 -1.84 15.62 18.74
CA ARG A 9 -0.80 15.23 17.78
C ARG A 9 0.54 14.89 18.42
N LEU A 10 0.75 15.27 19.69
CA LEU A 10 1.93 14.90 20.46
C LEU A 10 1.81 13.49 21.05
N TRP A 11 0.60 12.92 21.10
CA TRP A 11 0.41 11.50 21.38
C TRP A 11 0.86 10.72 20.15
N ASP A 12 2.04 10.12 20.26
CA ASP A 12 2.63 9.30 19.21
C ASP A 12 1.89 7.96 19.16
N GLU A 13 0.75 7.94 18.46
CA GLU A 13 0.16 6.69 18.01
C GLU A 13 1.18 6.00 17.11
N ARG A 14 1.76 4.89 17.60
CA ARG A 14 2.76 4.14 16.84
C ARG A 14 2.23 3.91 15.42
N PRO A 15 2.92 4.42 14.39
CA PRO A 15 2.43 4.29 13.03
C PRO A 15 2.30 2.81 12.70
N GLN A 16 1.19 2.47 12.04
CA GLN A 16 0.90 1.09 11.70
C GLN A 16 2.03 0.53 10.83
N ARG A 17 2.67 -0.54 11.31
CA ARG A 17 3.75 -1.20 10.58
C ARG A 17 3.16 -1.98 9.40
N TYR A 18 3.71 -1.75 8.22
CA TYR A 18 3.37 -2.50 7.03
C TYR A 18 4.29 -3.71 6.88
N SER A 19 3.76 -4.80 6.33
CA SER A 19 4.57 -5.97 6.03
C SER A 19 5.54 -5.68 4.89
N ARG A 20 6.66 -6.38 4.88
CA ARG A 20 7.64 -6.31 3.78
C ARG A 20 6.98 -6.63 2.43
N ALA A 21 6.13 -7.66 2.37
CA ALA A 21 5.43 -8.04 1.16
C ALA A 21 4.52 -6.93 0.61
N LEU A 22 3.85 -6.17 1.49
CA LEU A 22 3.02 -5.03 1.08
C LEU A 22 3.89 -3.93 0.46
N LEU A 23 5.00 -3.57 1.12
CA LEU A 23 5.89 -2.51 0.64
C LEU A 23 6.62 -2.90 -0.66
N GLU A 24 7.04 -4.16 -0.81
CA GLU A 24 7.61 -4.69 -2.06
C GLU A 24 6.60 -4.61 -3.21
N THR A 25 5.34 -5.00 -2.95
CA THR A 25 4.27 -4.92 -3.95
C THR A 25 4.00 -3.47 -4.36
N LEU A 26 3.93 -2.55 -3.40
CA LEU A 26 3.74 -1.12 -3.66
C LEU A 26 4.91 -0.54 -4.47
N ALA A 27 6.15 -0.89 -4.12
CA ALA A 27 7.32 -0.41 -4.85
C ALA A 27 7.30 -0.86 -6.32
N LEU A 28 6.96 -2.13 -6.58
CA LEU A 28 6.83 -2.62 -7.97
C LEU A 28 5.77 -1.84 -8.75
N ILE A 29 4.61 -1.57 -8.15
CA ILE A 29 3.56 -0.77 -8.79
C ILE A 29 4.05 0.65 -9.09
N ALA A 30 4.66 1.32 -8.10
CA ALA A 30 5.11 2.71 -8.23
C ALA A 30 6.15 2.91 -9.35
N TYR A 31 7.08 1.95 -9.50
CA TYR A 31 8.18 2.06 -10.46
C TYR A 31 7.93 1.37 -11.81
N ARG A 32 6.93 0.48 -11.92
CA ARG A 32 6.67 -0.27 -13.15
C ARG A 32 5.28 -0.09 -13.74
N GLN A 33 4.48 0.86 -13.23
CA GLN A 33 3.20 1.17 -13.84
C GLN A 33 3.33 1.56 -15.32
N PRO A 34 2.39 1.13 -16.19
CA PRO A 34 1.27 0.24 -15.90
C PRO A 34 1.73 -1.22 -15.75
N VAL A 35 1.25 -1.90 -14.70
CA VAL A 35 1.66 -3.27 -14.35
C VAL A 35 0.44 -4.10 -13.94
N THR A 36 0.43 -5.39 -14.29
CA THR A 36 -0.63 -6.33 -13.90
C THR A 36 -0.22 -7.14 -12.67
N ARG A 37 -1.19 -7.84 -12.06
CA ARG A 37 -0.89 -8.77 -10.95
C ARG A 37 0.08 -9.87 -11.37
N GLY A 38 -0.07 -10.41 -12.59
CA GLY A 38 0.81 -11.45 -13.13
C GLY A 38 2.26 -10.97 -13.20
N ASP A 39 2.49 -9.77 -13.75
CA ASP A 39 3.84 -9.20 -13.84
C ASP A 39 4.50 -9.02 -12.45
N ILE A 40 3.71 -8.65 -11.43
CA ILE A 40 4.21 -8.52 -10.05
C ILE A 40 4.58 -9.89 -9.49
N GLU A 41 3.75 -10.91 -9.71
CA GLU A 41 4.00 -12.28 -9.26
C GLU A 41 5.22 -12.89 -9.94
N ASP A 42 5.39 -12.64 -11.24
CA ASP A 42 6.55 -13.07 -12.03
C ASP A 42 7.86 -12.47 -11.49
N VAL A 43 7.85 -11.18 -11.13
CA VAL A 43 9.04 -10.50 -10.56
C VAL A 43 9.31 -10.95 -9.13
N ARG A 44 8.28 -11.18 -8.31
CA ARG A 44 8.46 -11.59 -6.90
C ARG A 44 8.68 -13.10 -6.73
N GLY A 45 8.36 -13.90 -7.75
CA GLY A 45 8.41 -15.37 -7.71
C GLY A 45 7.42 -16.01 -6.74
N VAL A 46 6.47 -15.24 -6.21
CA VAL A 46 5.45 -15.70 -5.25
C VAL A 46 4.12 -15.00 -5.53
N SER A 47 3.02 -15.68 -5.20
CA SER A 47 1.69 -15.10 -5.34
C SER A 47 1.52 -13.84 -4.50
N VAL A 48 0.88 -12.83 -5.07
CA VAL A 48 0.52 -11.61 -4.35
C VAL A 48 -0.80 -11.87 -3.65
N SER A 49 -0.90 -11.62 -2.35
CA SER A 49 -2.17 -11.76 -1.65
C SER A 49 -3.21 -10.76 -2.16
N SER A 50 -4.43 -11.22 -2.40
CA SER A 50 -5.56 -10.34 -2.73
C SER A 50 -5.85 -9.31 -1.62
N SER A 51 -5.48 -9.61 -0.36
CA SER A 51 -5.62 -8.66 0.76
C SER A 51 -4.66 -7.48 0.67
N ILE A 52 -3.45 -7.68 0.12
CA ILE A 52 -2.48 -6.61 -0.09
C ILE A 52 -3.03 -5.63 -1.12
N ILE A 53 -3.46 -6.14 -2.29
CA ILE A 53 -4.07 -5.31 -3.34
C ILE A 53 -5.26 -4.53 -2.80
N ARG A 54 -6.16 -5.19 -2.05
CA ARG A 54 -7.32 -4.54 -1.43
C ARG A 54 -6.90 -3.43 -0.47
N THR A 55 -5.95 -3.69 0.42
CA THR A 55 -5.44 -2.70 1.40
C THR A 55 -4.87 -1.47 0.70
N LEU A 56 -4.10 -1.67 -0.38
CA LEU A 56 -3.50 -0.57 -1.14
C LEU A 56 -4.56 0.29 -1.84
N ILE A 57 -5.63 -0.31 -2.34
CA ILE A 57 -6.77 0.39 -2.95
C ILE A 57 -7.58 1.14 -1.89
N GLU A 58 -7.93 0.49 -0.77
CA GLU A 58 -8.71 1.09 0.32
C GLU A 58 -8.01 2.29 0.96
N ARG A 59 -6.67 2.26 1.01
CA ARG A 59 -5.84 3.40 1.44
C ARG A 59 -5.66 4.48 0.38
N GLY A 60 -6.16 4.27 -0.84
CA GLY A 60 -6.01 5.19 -1.96
C GLY A 60 -4.58 5.32 -2.50
N TRP A 61 -3.71 4.34 -2.24
CA TRP A 61 -2.31 4.37 -2.69
C TRP A 61 -2.14 3.90 -4.12
N ILE A 62 -3.05 3.04 -4.59
CA ILE A 62 -3.11 2.58 -5.97
C ILE A 62 -4.55 2.64 -6.47
N ARG A 63 -4.72 2.61 -7.79
CA ARG A 63 -6.03 2.51 -8.46
C ARG A 63 -5.93 1.64 -9.71
N VAL A 64 -7.06 1.08 -10.13
CA VAL A 64 -7.13 0.37 -11.42
C VAL A 64 -7.11 1.40 -12.55
N VAL A 65 -6.23 1.19 -13.52
CA VAL A 65 -6.07 2.06 -14.70
C VAL A 65 -6.62 1.42 -15.98
N GLY A 66 -6.95 0.13 -15.96
CA GLY A 66 -7.50 -0.60 -17.10
C GLY A 66 -7.63 -2.11 -16.82
N HIS A 67 -8.21 -2.82 -17.78
CA HIS A 67 -8.33 -4.27 -17.80
C HIS A 67 -7.77 -4.80 -19.13
N ARG A 68 -7.26 -6.04 -19.13
CA ARG A 68 -6.83 -6.74 -20.34
C ARG A 68 -7.89 -7.73 -20.76
#